data_AF-A0A2I8VKF9-F1
#
_entry.id   AF-A0A2I8VKF9-F1
#
_cell.length_a   1.000
_cell.length_b   1.000
_cell.length_c   1.000
_cell.angle_alpha   90.00
_cell.angle_beta   90.00
_cell.angle_gamma   90.00
#
_symmetry.space_group_name_H-M   'P 1'
#
loop_
_entity.id
_entity.type
_entity.pdbx_description
1 polymer ?
#
loop_
_entity_poly.entity_id
_entity_poly.type
_entity_poly.pdbx_seq_one_letter_code
_entity_poly.pdbx_strand_id
1 'polypeptide(L)'
;MPVLDFVVGVLSIILYILLLFVLSLGIWLGITGGIGLLGGVLSVPVLYVLPDVRRFLIEASGGQPDDETPSWRVVLRPRYLLLSVAFGIIYGFSFLALFIPFSRLGLFPGRGEPTLSVALLPAVFITASALFAYGVHRHSSAWTGTASRRSVLVQWVVFLSVVVIIGTGLPYAYLFR
;
A
#
# COMPACT_ATOMS: atom_id res chain seq x y z
N MET A 1 -29.79 -15.48 40.23
CA MET A 1 -29.31 -14.14 39.86
C MET A 1 -27.79 -14.08 39.61
N PRO A 2 -26.87 -14.62 40.43
CA PRO A 2 -25.42 -14.41 40.23
C PRO A 2 -24.83 -15.01 38.93
N VAL A 3 -25.40 -16.13 38.45
CA VAL A 3 -24.97 -16.76 37.18
C VAL A 3 -25.35 -15.89 35.97
N LEU A 4 -26.52 -15.23 36.01
CA LEU A 4 -26.97 -14.35 34.94
C LEU A 4 -26.09 -13.10 34.88
N ASP A 5 -25.78 -12.51 36.03
CA ASP A 5 -24.90 -11.34 36.12
C ASP A 5 -23.47 -11.63 35.63
N PHE A 6 -22.96 -12.83 35.95
CA PHE A 6 -21.67 -13.30 35.44
C PHE A 6 -21.69 -13.47 33.91
N VAL A 7 -22.73 -14.12 33.36
CA VAL A 7 -22.86 -14.31 31.91
C VAL A 7 -22.96 -12.97 31.19
N VAL A 8 -23.78 -12.04 31.70
CA VAL A 8 -23.90 -10.68 31.15
C VAL A 8 -22.55 -9.96 31.19
N GLY A 9 -21.83 -10.03 32.31
CA GLY A 9 -20.50 -9.42 32.45
C GLY A 9 -19.49 -9.95 31.44
N VAL A 10 -19.40 -11.27 31.26
CA VAL A 10 -18.51 -11.89 30.26
C VAL A 10 -18.91 -11.46 28.84
N LEU A 11 -20.20 -11.47 28.54
CA LEU A 11 -20.70 -11.12 27.21
C LEU A 11 -20.46 -9.64 26.89
N SER A 12 -20.60 -8.75 27.87
CA SER A 12 -20.23 -7.33 27.75
C SER A 12 -18.74 -7.14 27.49
N ILE A 13 -17.87 -7.88 28.17
CA ILE A 13 -16.41 -7.83 27.92
C ILE A 13 -16.09 -8.29 26.49
N ILE A 14 -16.67 -9.40 26.04
CA ILE A 14 -16.47 -9.92 24.68
C ILE A 14 -16.91 -8.89 23.64
N LEU A 15 -18.11 -8.32 23.81
CA LEU A 15 -18.64 -7.29 22.90
C LEU A 15 -17.77 -6.03 22.90
N TYR A 16 -17.28 -5.61 24.06
CA TYR A 16 -16.39 -4.46 24.17
C TYR A 16 -15.06 -4.69 23.44
N ILE A 17 -14.44 -5.87 23.62
CA ILE A 17 -13.21 -6.25 22.92
C ILE A 17 -13.46 -6.30 21.40
N LEU A 18 -14.57 -6.88 20.97
CA LEU A 18 -14.94 -6.95 19.56
C LEU A 18 -15.13 -5.55 18.96
N LEU A 19 -15.81 -4.66 19.67
CA LEU A 19 -16.00 -3.27 19.25
C LEU A 19 -14.66 -2.55 19.09
N LEU A 20 -13.76 -2.67 20.08
CA LEU A 20 -12.43 -2.08 20.01
C LEU A 20 -11.61 -2.65 18.84
N PHE A 21 -11.71 -3.96 18.59
CA PHE A 21 -11.03 -4.61 17.48
C PHE A 21 -11.54 -4.08 16.12
N VAL A 22 -12.86 -4.03 15.93
CA VAL A 22 -13.48 -3.52 14.69
C VAL A 22 -13.12 -2.05 14.47
N LEU A 23 -13.16 -1.23 15.52
CA LEU A 23 -12.77 0.17 15.44
C LEU A 23 -11.30 0.32 15.06
N SER A 24 -10.41 -0.44 15.70
CA SER A 24 -8.98 -0.41 15.42
C SER A 24 -8.68 -0.86 13.98
N LEU A 25 -9.35 -1.93 13.51
CA LEU A 25 -9.24 -2.40 12.13
C LEU A 25 -9.74 -1.34 11.14
N GLY A 26 -10.86 -0.69 11.42
CA GLY A 26 -11.42 0.38 10.57
C GLY A 26 -10.49 1.58 10.47
N ILE A 27 -9.94 2.06 11.59
CA ILE A 27 -8.96 3.16 11.61
C ILE A 27 -7.73 2.77 10.79
N TRP A 28 -7.23 1.56 11.01
CA TRP A 28 -6.04 1.06 10.34
C TRP A 28 -6.25 0.97 8.82
N LEU A 29 -7.36 0.36 8.38
CA LEU A 29 -7.74 0.29 6.96
C LEU A 29 -7.88 1.68 6.34
N GLY A 30 -8.47 2.62 7.08
CA GLY A 30 -8.61 4.02 6.66
C GLY A 30 -7.26 4.70 6.44
N ILE A 31 -6.31 4.53 7.37
CA ILE A 31 -4.96 5.11 7.27
C ILE A 31 -4.21 4.50 6.09
N THR A 32 -4.14 3.17 6.02
CA THR A 32 -3.36 2.47 4.99
C THR A 32 -3.96 2.63 3.61
N GLY A 33 -5.30 2.61 3.51
CA GLY A 33 -6.03 2.90 2.28
C GLY A 33 -5.83 4.35 1.83
N GLY A 34 -5.86 5.30 2.75
CA GLY A 34 -5.58 6.72 2.49
C GLY A 34 -4.15 6.96 1.99
N ILE A 35 -3.15 6.31 2.59
CA ILE A 35 -1.76 6.34 2.13
C ILE A 35 -1.66 5.79 0.70
N GLY A 36 -2.30 4.65 0.44
CA GLY A 36 -2.34 4.05 -0.89
C GLY A 36 -2.94 4.99 -1.94
N LEU A 37 -4.04 5.66 -1.60
CA LEU A 37 -4.68 6.67 -2.46
C LEU A 37 -3.76 7.86 -2.76
N LEU A 38 -3.19 8.47 -1.72
CA LEU A 38 -2.27 9.60 -1.88
C LEU A 38 -1.04 9.21 -2.72
N GLY A 39 -0.50 8.03 -2.47
CA GLY A 39 0.60 7.44 -3.23
C GLY A 39 0.26 7.23 -4.70
N GLY A 40 -0.91 6.64 -4.97
CA GLY A 40 -1.42 6.47 -6.34
C GLY A 40 -1.52 7.80 -7.06
N VAL A 41 -2.22 8.78 -6.48
CA VAL A 41 -2.39 10.13 -7.07
C VAL A 41 -1.04 10.79 -7.39
N LEU A 42 -0.12 10.79 -6.44
CA LEU A 42 1.18 11.46 -6.58
C LEU A 42 2.16 10.74 -7.50
N SER A 43 1.93 9.45 -7.76
CA SER A 43 2.74 8.69 -8.72
C SER A 43 2.39 8.99 -10.18
N VAL A 44 1.19 9.48 -10.48
CA VAL A 44 0.69 9.68 -11.85
C VAL A 44 1.55 10.59 -12.72
N PRO A 45 2.09 11.74 -12.22
CA PRO A 45 3.03 12.55 -12.97
C PRO A 45 4.29 11.78 -13.39
N VAL A 46 4.77 10.87 -12.53
CA VAL A 46 5.99 10.08 -12.77
C VAL A 46 5.72 8.96 -13.78
N LEU A 47 4.52 8.39 -13.73
CA LEU A 47 4.06 7.39 -14.69
C LEU A 47 3.82 7.97 -16.09
N TYR A 48 3.67 9.29 -16.21
CA TYR A 48 3.42 9.95 -17.49
C TYR A 48 4.61 9.92 -18.45
N VAL A 49 5.83 9.81 -17.92
CA VAL A 49 7.05 9.70 -18.73
C VAL A 49 7.13 8.33 -19.43
N LEU A 50 6.27 7.37 -19.04
CA LEU A 50 6.50 5.95 -19.26
C LEU A 50 5.22 5.24 -19.77
N PRO A 51 5.05 5.10 -21.10
CA PRO A 51 3.77 4.74 -21.72
C PRO A 51 3.26 3.32 -21.39
N ASP A 52 4.15 2.36 -21.11
CA ASP A 52 3.76 0.96 -20.87
C ASP A 52 2.97 0.79 -19.55
N VAL A 53 3.49 1.31 -18.42
CA VAL A 53 2.75 1.26 -17.15
C VAL A 53 1.50 2.14 -17.18
N ARG A 54 1.51 3.27 -17.90
CA ARG A 54 0.29 4.04 -18.15
C ARG A 54 -0.79 3.18 -18.80
N ARG A 55 -0.46 2.44 -19.87
CA ARG A 55 -1.39 1.54 -20.56
C ARG A 55 -1.93 0.45 -19.66
N PHE A 56 -1.05 -0.19 -18.87
CA PHE A 56 -1.47 -1.20 -17.89
C PHE A 56 -2.45 -0.64 -16.86
N LEU A 57 -2.18 0.55 -16.31
CA LEU A 57 -3.06 1.16 -15.32
C LEU A 57 -4.39 1.61 -15.93
N ILE A 58 -4.40 2.05 -17.19
CA ILE A 58 -5.63 2.35 -17.92
C ILE A 58 -6.45 1.06 -18.10
N GLU A 59 -5.83 -0.02 -18.57
CA GLU A 59 -6.49 -1.33 -18.74
C GLU A 59 -7.02 -1.88 -17.40
N ALA A 60 -6.17 -1.91 -16.37
CA ALA A 60 -6.53 -2.36 -15.03
C ALA A 60 -7.65 -1.51 -14.39
N SER A 61 -7.75 -0.24 -14.77
CA SER A 61 -8.83 0.65 -14.33
C SER A 61 -10.08 0.61 -15.23
N GLY A 62 -10.13 -0.30 -16.21
CA GLY A 62 -11.27 -0.55 -17.10
C GLY A 62 -11.35 0.38 -18.31
N GLY A 63 -10.26 1.08 -18.66
CA GLY A 63 -10.13 1.83 -19.91
C GLY A 63 -9.50 1.00 -21.03
N GLN A 64 -9.53 1.55 -22.25
CA GLN A 64 -8.82 0.94 -23.38
C GLN A 64 -7.35 1.40 -23.42
N PRO A 65 -6.39 0.54 -23.78
CA PRO A 65 -4.96 0.88 -23.79
C PRO A 65 -4.59 2.07 -24.68
N ASP A 66 -5.37 2.31 -25.74
CA ASP A 66 -5.14 3.39 -26.71
C ASP A 66 -6.05 4.59 -26.49
N ASP A 67 -6.74 4.63 -25.35
CA ASP A 67 -7.57 5.77 -24.97
C ASP A 67 -6.64 6.99 -24.73
N GLU A 68 -6.82 8.06 -25.51
CA GLU A 68 -6.05 9.32 -25.38
C GLU A 68 -6.39 10.09 -24.08
N THR A 69 -7.00 9.41 -23.11
CA THR A 69 -7.45 10.04 -21.88
C THR A 69 -6.27 10.73 -21.17
N PRO A 70 -6.44 12.01 -20.78
CA PRO A 70 -5.46 12.75 -20.00
C PRO A 70 -5.08 11.96 -18.74
N SER A 71 -3.79 11.86 -18.45
CA SER A 71 -3.23 10.98 -17.42
C SER A 71 -3.78 11.19 -16.02
N TRP A 72 -4.08 12.43 -15.65
CA TRP A 72 -4.69 12.76 -14.36
C TRP A 72 -6.10 12.16 -14.20
N ARG A 73 -6.81 11.87 -15.30
CA ARG A 73 -8.14 11.23 -15.26
C ARG A 73 -8.07 9.77 -14.86
N VAL A 74 -6.91 9.10 -14.98
CA VAL A 74 -6.74 7.73 -14.47
C VAL A 74 -6.97 7.69 -12.96
N VAL A 75 -6.52 8.73 -12.25
CA VAL A 75 -6.74 8.87 -10.80
C VAL A 75 -8.22 8.93 -10.45
N LEU A 76 -9.04 9.51 -11.33
CA LEU A 76 -10.49 9.62 -11.11
C LEU A 76 -11.24 8.31 -11.37
N ARG A 77 -10.60 7.30 -11.97
CA ARG A 77 -11.28 6.04 -12.27
C ARG A 77 -11.49 5.26 -10.97
N PRO A 78 -12.73 4.82 -10.66
CA PRO A 78 -13.03 4.10 -9.42
C PRO A 78 -12.14 2.87 -9.20
N ARG A 79 -11.86 2.11 -10.26
CA ARG A 79 -10.99 0.93 -10.20
C ARG A 79 -9.53 1.28 -9.89
N TYR A 80 -9.03 2.42 -10.34
CA TYR A 80 -7.68 2.88 -10.01
C TYR A 80 -7.59 3.29 -8.53
N LEU A 81 -8.61 3.99 -8.03
CA LEU A 81 -8.72 4.33 -6.61
C LEU A 81 -8.76 3.08 -5.75
N LEU A 82 -9.56 2.08 -6.12
CA LEU A 82 -9.62 0.78 -5.44
C LEU A 82 -8.28 0.04 -5.46
N LEU A 83 -7.59 0.04 -6.60
CA LEU A 83 -6.26 -0.57 -6.73
C LEU A 83 -5.26 0.13 -5.80
N SER A 84 -5.28 1.46 -5.77
CA SER A 84 -4.42 2.29 -4.93
C SER A 84 -4.67 2.03 -3.45
N VAL A 85 -5.95 1.96 -3.03
CA VAL A 85 -6.37 1.56 -1.67
C VAL A 85 -5.86 0.16 -1.34
N ALA A 86 -6.05 -0.81 -2.24
CA ALA A 86 -5.64 -2.19 -2.02
C ALA A 86 -4.12 -2.31 -1.83
N PHE A 87 -3.32 -1.65 -2.68
CA PHE A 87 -1.87 -1.60 -2.51
C PHE A 87 -1.45 -0.95 -1.18
N GLY A 88 -2.12 0.14 -0.77
CA GLY A 88 -1.88 0.77 0.52
C GLY A 88 -2.19 -0.15 1.71
N ILE A 89 -3.32 -0.86 1.67
CA ILE A 89 -3.70 -1.84 2.69
C ILE A 89 -2.71 -3.01 2.73
N ILE A 90 -2.36 -3.57 1.57
CA ILE A 90 -1.38 -4.67 1.47
C ILE A 90 -0.03 -4.21 2.04
N TYR A 91 0.41 -2.99 1.73
CA TYR A 91 1.61 -2.40 2.30
C TYR A 91 1.52 -2.32 3.82
N GLY A 92 0.43 -1.77 4.36
CA GLY A 92 0.21 -1.70 5.79
C GLY A 92 0.30 -3.06 6.45
N PHE A 93 -0.39 -4.08 5.91
CA PHE A 93 -0.39 -5.43 6.48
C PHE A 93 1.00 -6.05 6.42
N SER A 94 1.68 -5.87 5.29
CA SER A 94 3.07 -6.32 5.13
C SER A 94 3.99 -5.65 6.14
N PHE A 95 3.80 -4.35 6.36
CA PHE A 95 4.55 -3.58 7.35
C PHE A 95 4.30 -4.14 8.75
N LEU A 96 3.05 -4.32 9.18
CA LEU A 96 2.72 -4.91 10.49
C LEU A 96 3.29 -6.32 10.67
N ALA A 97 3.08 -7.18 9.67
CA ALA A 97 3.49 -8.58 9.70
C ALA A 97 5.01 -8.74 9.83
N LEU A 98 5.78 -7.80 9.28
CA LEU A 98 7.24 -7.81 9.34
C LEU A 98 7.78 -6.96 10.49
N PHE A 99 7.09 -5.90 10.89
CA PHE A 99 7.47 -5.02 12.00
C PHE A 99 7.51 -5.76 13.33
N ILE A 100 6.50 -6.60 13.62
CA ILE A 100 6.44 -7.39 14.86
C ILE A 100 7.65 -8.34 15.01
N PRO A 101 7.96 -9.23 14.04
CA PRO A 101 9.10 -10.13 14.17
C PRO A 101 10.42 -9.39 14.20
N PHE A 102 10.61 -8.34 13.38
CA PHE A 102 11.82 -7.54 13.41
C PHE A 102 12.00 -6.76 14.72
N SER A 103 10.91 -6.29 15.33
CA SER A 103 10.94 -5.65 16.66
C SER A 103 11.32 -6.65 17.75
N ARG A 104 10.79 -7.88 17.69
CA ARG A 104 11.14 -8.95 18.63
C ARG A 104 12.59 -9.43 18.49
N LEU A 105 13.15 -9.37 17.30
CA LEU A 105 14.55 -9.73 17.03
C LEU A 105 15.54 -8.63 17.45
N GLY A 106 15.09 -7.53 18.05
CA GLY A 106 15.97 -6.42 18.45
C GLY A 106 16.59 -5.67 17.26
N LEU A 107 16.08 -5.88 16.05
CA LEU A 107 16.52 -5.17 14.85
C LEU A 107 15.99 -3.73 14.78
N PHE A 108 15.18 -3.34 15.77
CA PHE A 108 14.81 -1.97 16.06
C PHE A 108 15.39 -1.56 17.42
N PRO A 109 16.64 -1.06 17.50
CA PRO A 109 17.11 -0.41 18.71
C PRO A 109 16.21 0.80 19.00
N GLY A 110 15.67 0.83 20.21
CA GLY A 110 14.83 1.94 20.66
C GLY A 110 15.62 3.25 20.74
N ARG A 111 14.97 4.34 20.33
CA ARG A 111 15.37 5.75 20.43
C ARG A 111 16.32 6.27 19.33
N GLY A 112 15.74 6.99 18.38
CA GLY A 112 16.38 8.13 17.73
C GLY A 112 17.23 7.85 16.48
N GLU A 113 17.61 6.62 16.21
CA GLU A 113 18.34 6.27 14.98
C GLU A 113 17.36 5.72 13.93
N PRO A 114 17.42 6.17 12.65
CA PRO A 114 16.68 5.51 11.57
C PRO A 114 17.25 4.10 11.43
N THR A 115 16.62 3.14 12.08
CA THR A 115 17.13 1.77 12.14
C THR A 115 17.13 1.19 10.73
N LEU A 116 18.16 0.40 10.42
CA LEU A 116 18.32 -0.26 9.13
C LEU A 116 17.04 -1.00 8.70
N SER A 117 16.28 -1.50 9.66
CA SER A 117 14.94 -2.10 9.53
C SER A 117 13.85 -1.15 9.01
N VAL A 118 13.82 0.14 9.41
CA VAL A 118 12.91 1.17 8.84
C VAL A 118 13.25 1.48 7.39
N ALA A 119 14.52 1.40 7.00
CA ALA A 119 14.94 1.59 5.60
C ALA A 119 14.76 0.32 4.75
N LEU A 120 15.00 -0.87 5.35
CA LEU A 120 15.00 -2.15 4.65
C LEU A 120 13.57 -2.62 4.34
N LEU A 121 12.62 -2.40 5.26
CA LEU A 121 11.21 -2.79 5.07
C LEU A 121 10.58 -2.18 3.81
N PRO A 122 10.65 -0.84 3.61
CA PRO A 122 10.33 -0.18 2.36
C PRO A 122 10.98 -0.86 1.15
N ALA A 123 12.30 -1.05 1.18
CA ALA A 123 13.05 -1.59 0.05
C ALA A 123 12.62 -3.03 -0.30
N VAL A 124 12.42 -3.89 0.69
CA VAL A 124 11.97 -5.27 0.52
C VAL A 124 10.56 -5.30 -0.04
N PHE A 125 9.64 -4.49 0.50
CA PHE A 125 8.28 -4.41 0.00
C PHE A 125 8.24 -3.91 -1.45
N ILE A 126 8.93 -2.80 -1.73
CA ILE A 126 9.00 -2.24 -3.09
C ILE A 126 9.53 -3.30 -4.07
N THR A 127 10.58 -4.03 -3.70
CA THR A 127 11.17 -5.05 -4.57
C THR A 127 10.20 -6.21 -4.82
N ALA A 128 9.61 -6.77 -3.75
CA ALA A 128 8.69 -7.90 -3.87
C ALA A 128 7.41 -7.53 -4.65
N SER A 129 6.81 -6.38 -4.32
CA SER A 129 5.62 -5.87 -4.98
C SER A 129 5.89 -5.48 -6.43
N ALA A 130 7.07 -4.92 -6.74
CA ALA A 130 7.43 -4.59 -8.12
C ALA A 130 7.62 -5.84 -8.98
N LEU A 131 8.23 -6.90 -8.43
CA LEU A 131 8.36 -8.18 -9.12
C LEU A 131 7.01 -8.84 -9.38
N PHE A 132 6.12 -8.83 -8.39
CA PHE A 132 4.76 -9.34 -8.54
C PHE A 132 3.98 -8.55 -9.61
N ALA A 133 3.97 -7.23 -9.50
CA ALA A 133 3.25 -6.36 -10.41
C ALA A 133 3.83 -6.41 -11.85
N TYR A 134 5.16 -6.54 -11.99
CA TYR A 134 5.80 -6.84 -13.25
C TYR A 134 5.31 -8.18 -13.83
N GLY A 135 5.22 -9.22 -13.02
CA GLY A 135 4.72 -10.54 -13.44
C GLY A 135 3.30 -10.45 -13.99
N VAL A 136 2.41 -9.74 -13.31
CA VAL A 136 1.03 -9.50 -13.77
C VAL A 136 1.02 -8.69 -15.07
N HIS A 137 1.75 -7.56 -15.12
CA HIS A 137 1.83 -6.71 -16.30
C HIS A 137 2.39 -7.47 -17.51
N ARG A 138 3.40 -8.33 -17.34
CA ARG A 138 4.01 -9.11 -18.43
C ARG A 138 3.04 -10.05 -19.16
N HIS A 139 1.98 -10.49 -18.48
CA HIS A 139 0.95 -11.38 -19.02
C HIS A 139 -0.35 -10.64 -19.36
N SER A 140 -0.39 -9.32 -19.22
CA SER A 140 -1.55 -8.48 -19.55
C SER A 140 -1.55 -8.03 -21.01
N SER A 141 -2.70 -7.56 -21.52
CA SER A 141 -2.80 -7.08 -22.90
C SER A 141 -2.13 -5.73 -23.13
N ALA A 142 -1.85 -4.97 -22.06
CA ALA A 142 -1.06 -3.74 -22.09
C ALA A 142 0.44 -3.96 -22.39
N TRP A 143 0.95 -5.19 -22.33
CA TRP A 143 2.36 -5.45 -22.64
C TRP A 143 2.64 -5.28 -24.15
N THR A 144 3.48 -4.29 -24.49
CA THR A 144 3.84 -4.01 -25.88
C THR A 144 5.12 -4.75 -26.30
N GLY A 145 5.27 -5.05 -27.59
CA GLY A 145 6.50 -5.66 -28.14
C GLY A 145 7.74 -4.76 -28.03
N THR A 146 7.53 -3.46 -27.82
CA THR A 146 8.56 -2.43 -27.62
C THR A 146 8.93 -2.22 -26.14
N ALA A 147 8.15 -2.77 -25.21
CA ALA A 147 8.39 -2.64 -23.77
C ALA A 147 9.61 -3.47 -23.35
N SER A 148 10.64 -2.82 -22.83
CA SER A 148 11.78 -3.53 -22.27
C SER A 148 11.47 -4.04 -20.86
N ARG A 149 11.94 -5.24 -20.51
CA ARG A 149 11.81 -5.79 -19.14
C ARG A 149 12.33 -4.82 -18.07
N ARG A 150 13.43 -4.13 -18.35
CA ARG A 150 14.06 -3.20 -17.40
C ARG A 150 13.21 -1.95 -17.18
N SER A 151 12.68 -1.35 -18.24
CA SER A 151 11.86 -0.14 -18.13
C SER A 151 10.59 -0.37 -17.31
N VAL A 152 9.88 -1.47 -17.55
CA VAL A 152 8.65 -1.80 -16.81
C VAL A 152 8.92 -2.10 -15.34
N LEU A 153 10.02 -2.79 -15.03
CA LEU A 153 10.38 -3.10 -13.64
C LEU A 153 10.79 -1.85 -12.86
N VAL A 154 11.59 -0.97 -13.47
CA VAL A 154 11.96 0.34 -12.88
C VAL A 154 10.72 1.19 -12.64
N GLN A 155 9.75 1.19 -13.55
CA GLN A 155 8.50 1.92 -13.39
C GLN A 155 7.72 1.48 -12.15
N TRP A 156 7.58 0.16 -11.92
CA TRP A 156 6.91 -0.36 -10.73
C TRP A 156 7.64 -0.02 -9.43
N VAL A 157 8.97 -0.10 -9.44
CA VAL A 157 9.80 0.31 -8.30
C VAL A 157 9.54 1.77 -7.96
N VAL A 158 9.50 2.67 -8.95
CA VAL A 158 9.26 4.09 -8.72
C VAL A 158 7.85 4.36 -8.21
N PHE A 159 6.82 3.75 -8.81
CA PHE A 159 5.43 3.85 -8.35
C PHE A 159 5.29 3.45 -6.87
N LEU A 160 5.79 2.26 -6.53
CA LEU A 160 5.71 1.74 -5.17
C LEU A 160 6.58 2.55 -4.20
N SER A 161 7.72 3.08 -4.65
CA SER A 161 8.56 3.96 -3.83
C SER A 161 7.81 5.21 -3.42
N VAL A 162 7.07 5.85 -4.33
CA VAL A 162 6.27 7.04 -4.02
C VAL A 162 5.19 6.70 -2.97
N VAL A 163 4.45 5.61 -3.18
CA VAL A 163 3.43 5.12 -2.22
C VAL A 163 4.04 4.90 -0.84
N VAL A 164 5.19 4.22 -0.78
CA VAL A 164 5.85 3.89 0.46
C VAL A 164 6.44 5.13 1.13
N ILE A 165 7.07 6.06 0.40
CA ILE A 165 7.59 7.32 0.95
C ILE A 165 6.50 8.13 1.64
N ILE A 166 5.31 8.22 1.04
CA ILE A 166 4.16 8.89 1.66
C ILE A 166 3.71 8.13 2.91
N GLY A 167 3.68 6.80 2.85
CA GLY A 167 3.33 5.95 3.98
C GLY A 167 4.30 6.00 5.16
N THR A 168 5.60 6.14 4.90
CA THR A 168 6.65 6.20 5.94
C THR A 168 6.98 7.61 6.39
N GLY A 169 6.78 8.62 5.53
CA GLY A 169 7.14 10.02 5.80
C GLY A 169 6.18 10.72 6.76
N LEU A 170 4.88 10.40 6.72
CA LEU A 170 3.86 10.98 7.60
C LEU A 170 4.08 10.64 9.10
N PRO A 171 4.38 9.37 9.48
CA PRO A 171 4.73 9.04 10.86
C PRO A 171 6.03 9.71 11.34
N TYR A 172 7.05 9.81 10.47
CA TYR A 172 8.37 10.32 10.83
C TYR A 172 8.37 11.84 11.09
N ALA A 173 7.61 12.61 10.31
CA ALA A 173 7.47 14.05 10.52
C ALA A 173 6.78 14.42 11.84
N TYR A 174 5.96 13.51 12.39
CA TYR A 174 5.23 13.72 13.64
C TYR A 174 6.00 13.24 14.89
N LEU A 175 6.93 12.28 14.74
CA LEU A 175 7.73 11.73 15.84
C LEU A 175 8.99 12.54 16.17
N PHE A 176 9.42 13.43 15.27
CA PHE A 176 10.63 14.26 15.43
C PHE A 176 10.34 15.78 15.49
N ARG A 177 9.08 16.14 15.76
CA ARG A 177 8.71 17.46 16.30
C ARG A 177 8.63 17.37 17.82
#